data_AF-A0A9D7ZUD4-F1
#
_entry.id   AF-A0A9D7ZUD4-F1
#
_cell.length_a   1.000
_cell.length_b   1.000
_cell.length_c   1.000
_cell.angle_alpha   90.00
_cell.angle_beta   90.00
_cell.angle_gamma   90.00
#
_symmetry.space_group_name_H-M   'P 1'
#
loop_
_entity.id
_entity.type
_entity.pdbx_description
1 polymer ?
#
loop_
_entity_poly.entity_id
_entity_poly.type
_entity_poly.pdbx_seq_one_letter_code
_entity_poly.pdbx_strand_id
1 'polypeptide(L)'
;MKRYIYILIFILTYLSSDYYGILSKPLVDYKTHLAISINPNCNSQYVNYAIITESNGKIIKTRFISGSEFIRIGMGKQPSKANNSGENIFKKFQIKDCLYKYDSSQCLKNPELKLFDLWALRYNRNPFCPPDCTPAKDMLVDGFGQHKFRPSWPQIQILQNYGITYINDFFYGENLFQLLADFQKPEWRTKYLNAIE
;
A
#
# COMPACT_ATOMS: atom_id res chain seq x y z
N MET A 1 24.13 -26.80 -65.91
CA MET A 1 24.59 -26.88 -64.50
C MET A 1 24.42 -25.57 -63.73
N LYS A 2 24.93 -24.41 -64.20
CA LYS A 2 24.83 -23.13 -63.46
C LYS A 2 23.40 -22.71 -63.07
N ARG A 3 22.40 -22.96 -63.92
CA ARG A 3 20.98 -22.61 -63.66
C ARG A 3 20.34 -23.36 -62.48
N TYR A 4 20.78 -24.59 -62.20
CA TYR A 4 20.26 -25.38 -61.06
C TYR A 4 20.90 -24.95 -59.72
N ILE A 5 22.13 -24.42 -59.77
CA ILE A 5 22.84 -23.92 -58.58
C ILE A 5 22.16 -22.66 -58.04
N TYR A 6 21.70 -21.75 -58.91
CA TYR A 6 20.97 -20.55 -58.48
C TYR A 6 19.61 -20.88 -57.85
N ILE A 7 18.91 -21.91 -58.34
CA ILE A 7 17.65 -22.38 -57.76
C ILE A 7 17.89 -22.96 -56.36
N LEU A 8 18.97 -23.71 -56.18
CA LEU A 8 19.33 -24.31 -54.89
C LEU A 8 19.67 -23.25 -53.83
N ILE A 9 20.41 -22.20 -54.22
CA ILE A 9 20.75 -21.06 -53.34
C ILE A 9 19.49 -20.27 -52.95
N PHE A 10 18.53 -20.13 -53.87
CA PHE A 10 17.26 -19.46 -53.59
C PHE A 10 16.39 -20.25 -52.59
N ILE A 11 16.38 -21.58 -52.67
CA ILE A 11 15.63 -22.43 -51.72
C ILE A 11 16.28 -22.43 -50.33
N LEU A 12 17.61 -22.44 -50.25
CA LEU A 12 18.37 -22.39 -48.99
C LEU A 12 18.19 -21.07 -48.22
N THR A 13 17.98 -19.95 -48.93
CA THR A 13 17.73 -18.64 -48.31
C THR A 13 16.29 -18.48 -47.82
N TYR A 14 15.32 -19.15 -48.43
CA TYR A 14 13.93 -19.19 -47.94
C TYR A 14 13.74 -20.10 -46.72
N LEU A 15 14.54 -21.15 -46.58
CA LEU A 15 14.47 -22.06 -45.42
C LEU A 15 15.18 -21.54 -44.17
N SER A 16 15.89 -20.41 -44.26
CA SER A 16 16.64 -19.80 -43.16
C SER A 16 15.97 -18.55 -42.57
N SER A 17 14.80 -18.12 -43.07
CA SER A 17 14.09 -16.94 -42.52
C SER A 17 13.40 -17.18 -41.18
N ASP A 18 13.13 -18.43 -40.82
CA ASP A 18 12.29 -18.75 -39.65
C ASP A 18 13.10 -18.99 -38.37
N TYR A 19 14.42 -18.79 -38.41
CA TYR A 19 15.34 -18.95 -37.27
C TYR A 19 15.79 -17.63 -36.63
N TYR A 20 15.07 -16.52 -36.86
CA TYR A 20 15.19 -15.36 -35.99
C TYR A 20 14.50 -15.67 -34.67
N GLY A 21 15.34 -16.08 -33.70
CA GLY A 21 14.94 -16.55 -32.39
C GLY A 21 13.82 -15.73 -31.77
N ILE A 22 12.79 -16.45 -31.32
CA ILE A 22 11.87 -15.98 -30.30
C ILE A 22 12.73 -15.72 -29.06
N LEU A 23 13.29 -14.51 -28.98
CA LEU A 23 13.81 -13.99 -27.73
C LEU A 23 12.57 -13.83 -26.85
N SER A 24 12.25 -14.88 -26.08
CA SER A 24 11.19 -14.82 -25.09
C SER A 24 11.47 -13.59 -24.24
N LYS A 25 10.64 -12.55 -24.35
CA LYS A 25 10.74 -11.39 -23.46
C LYS A 25 10.80 -11.96 -22.04
N PRO A 26 11.75 -11.53 -21.19
CA PRO A 26 11.81 -12.03 -19.83
C PRO A 26 10.41 -11.88 -19.24
N LEU A 27 9.91 -12.95 -18.62
CA LEU A 27 8.61 -12.96 -17.96
C LEU A 27 8.65 -11.88 -16.87
N VAL A 28 8.15 -10.69 -17.20
CA VAL A 28 8.06 -9.59 -16.26
C VAL A 28 6.91 -9.93 -15.32
N ASP A 29 7.24 -10.31 -14.09
CA ASP A 29 6.25 -10.57 -13.06
C ASP A 29 5.69 -9.24 -12.55
N TYR A 30 4.37 -9.07 -12.70
CA TYR A 30 3.65 -7.89 -12.27
C TYR A 30 2.78 -8.26 -11.08
N LYS A 31 3.10 -7.69 -9.92
CA LYS A 31 2.28 -7.86 -8.72
C LYS A 31 1.48 -6.59 -8.48
N THR A 32 0.20 -6.76 -8.19
CA THR A 32 -0.70 -5.64 -7.90
C THR A 32 -1.10 -5.71 -6.44
N HIS A 33 -1.02 -4.59 -5.72
CA HIS A 33 -1.19 -4.54 -4.27
C HIS A 33 -2.13 -3.41 -3.88
N LEU A 34 -2.85 -3.61 -2.77
CA LEU A 34 -3.44 -2.52 -2.03
C LEU A 34 -2.32 -1.75 -1.31
N ALA A 35 -2.43 -0.42 -1.29
CA ALA A 35 -1.43 0.46 -0.74
C ALA A 35 -2.04 1.62 0.04
N ILE A 36 -1.34 2.08 1.08
CA ILE A 36 -1.64 3.30 1.82
C ILE A 36 -0.40 4.20 1.85
N SER A 37 -0.59 5.50 1.65
CA SER A 37 0.41 6.53 1.92
C SER A 37 -0.12 7.51 2.95
N ILE A 38 0.69 7.82 3.96
CA ILE A 38 0.38 8.82 4.99
C ILE A 38 0.98 10.19 4.67
N ASN A 39 1.10 10.48 3.38
CA ASN A 39 1.55 11.78 2.88
C ASN A 39 0.37 12.72 2.69
N PRO A 40 0.57 14.03 2.89
CA PRO A 40 -0.39 15.00 2.41
C PRO A 40 -0.45 14.95 0.88
N ASN A 41 -1.65 14.93 0.32
CA ASN A 41 -1.88 15.07 -1.12
C ASN A 41 -2.48 16.44 -1.47
N CYS A 42 -2.62 16.74 -2.76
CA CYS A 42 -3.23 18.00 -3.23
C CYS A 42 -4.70 18.18 -2.81
N ASN A 43 -5.38 17.11 -2.38
CA ASN A 43 -6.76 17.11 -1.90
C ASN A 43 -6.85 17.19 -0.36
N SER A 44 -5.76 17.57 0.32
CA SER A 44 -5.68 17.71 1.78
C SER A 44 -6.00 16.44 2.57
N GLN A 45 -5.90 15.26 1.95
CA GLN A 45 -6.00 13.97 2.64
C GLN A 45 -4.63 13.58 3.20
N TYR A 46 -4.59 13.24 4.49
CA TYR A 46 -3.37 12.79 5.18
C TYR A 46 -3.21 11.26 5.18
N VAL A 47 -4.23 10.54 4.69
CA VAL A 47 -4.17 9.10 4.41
C VAL A 47 -4.75 8.89 3.03
N ASN A 48 -3.93 8.33 2.15
CA ASN A 48 -4.24 8.07 0.75
C ASN A 48 -4.30 6.59 0.51
N TYR A 49 -5.32 6.12 -0.20
CA TYR A 49 -5.47 4.73 -0.57
C TYR A 49 -5.16 4.58 -2.06
N ALA A 50 -4.46 3.52 -2.42
CA ALA A 50 -4.10 3.25 -3.80
C ALA A 50 -4.09 1.76 -4.12
N ILE A 51 -4.13 1.47 -5.41
CA ILE A 51 -3.67 0.22 -5.99
C ILE A 51 -2.35 0.52 -6.70
N ILE A 52 -1.30 -0.20 -6.34
CA ILE A 52 -0.01 -0.10 -7.02
C ILE A 52 0.27 -1.38 -7.81
N THR A 53 1.02 -1.24 -8.89
CA THR A 53 1.62 -2.39 -9.59
C THR A 53 3.13 -2.27 -9.47
N GLU A 54 3.76 -3.33 -8.98
CA GLU A 54 5.21 -3.45 -8.91
C GLU A 54 5.74 -4.43 -9.95
N SER A 55 6.97 -4.19 -10.39
CA SER A 55 7.78 -5.07 -11.23
C SER A 55 9.22 -4.97 -10.76
N ASN A 56 9.86 -6.10 -10.46
CA ASN A 56 11.24 -6.16 -9.98
C ASN A 56 11.52 -5.23 -8.78
N GLY A 57 10.58 -5.19 -7.82
CA GLY A 57 10.68 -4.36 -6.61
C GLY A 57 10.48 -2.85 -6.83
N LYS A 58 10.08 -2.42 -8.04
CA LYS A 58 9.81 -1.01 -8.35
C LYS A 58 8.33 -0.82 -8.67
N ILE A 59 7.75 0.23 -8.10
CA ILE A 59 6.40 0.67 -8.43
C ILE A 59 6.40 1.26 -9.85
N ILE A 60 5.64 0.64 -10.75
CA ILE A 60 5.53 1.06 -12.16
C ILE A 60 4.19 1.73 -12.47
N LYS A 61 3.18 1.54 -11.62
CA LYS A 61 1.85 2.13 -11.77
C LYS A 61 1.21 2.37 -10.42
N THR A 62 0.53 3.51 -10.28
CA THR A 62 -0.25 3.88 -9.10
C THR A 62 -1.63 4.35 -9.55
N ARG A 63 -2.68 3.83 -8.92
CA ARG A 63 -4.06 4.31 -9.07
C ARG A 63 -4.63 4.62 -7.69
N PHE A 64 -4.86 5.89 -7.40
CA PHE A 64 -5.55 6.28 -6.17
C PHE A 64 -7.00 5.82 -6.17
N ILE A 65 -7.49 5.42 -5.00
CA ILE A 65 -8.84 4.90 -4.78
C ILE A 65 -9.44 5.55 -3.53
N SER A 66 -10.77 5.49 -3.40
CA SER A 66 -11.41 5.91 -2.15
C SER A 66 -11.14 4.93 -1.01
N GLY A 67 -11.20 5.39 0.24
CA GLY A 67 -11.14 4.50 1.41
C GLY A 67 -12.22 3.42 1.36
N SER A 68 -13.43 3.75 0.88
CA SER A 68 -14.52 2.77 0.72
C SER A 68 -14.18 1.68 -0.30
N GLU A 69 -13.51 2.04 -1.40
CA GLU A 69 -13.06 1.08 -2.41
C GLU A 69 -11.93 0.20 -1.85
N PHE A 70 -10.97 0.79 -1.16
CA PHE A 70 -9.90 0.06 -0.47
C PHE A 70 -10.48 -0.99 0.49
N ILE A 71 -11.45 -0.59 1.31
CA ILE A 71 -12.12 -1.49 2.26
C ILE A 71 -12.86 -2.61 1.54
N ARG A 72 -13.68 -2.30 0.51
CA ARG A 72 -14.42 -3.34 -0.22
C ARG A 72 -13.49 -4.35 -0.90
N ILE A 73 -12.39 -3.89 -1.49
CA ILE A 73 -11.38 -4.78 -2.08
C ILE A 73 -10.70 -5.61 -0.98
N GLY A 74 -10.25 -5.00 0.12
CA GLY A 74 -9.59 -5.70 1.22
C GLY A 74 -10.51 -6.71 1.93
N MET A 75 -11.83 -6.49 1.92
CA MET A 75 -12.82 -7.44 2.41
C MET A 75 -13.14 -8.58 1.45
N GLY A 76 -12.62 -8.54 0.21
CA GLY A 76 -12.96 -9.49 -0.84
C GLY A 76 -14.35 -9.27 -1.45
N LYS A 77 -15.00 -8.13 -1.16
CA LYS A 77 -16.35 -7.80 -1.65
C LYS A 77 -16.37 -7.10 -3.01
N GLN A 78 -15.22 -6.60 -3.47
CA GLN A 78 -15.06 -5.97 -4.77
C GLN A 78 -13.89 -6.64 -5.52
N PRO A 79 -14.11 -7.17 -6.73
CA PRO A 79 -13.07 -7.79 -7.52
C PRO A 79 -11.92 -6.82 -7.83
N SER A 80 -10.68 -7.29 -7.70
CA SER A 80 -9.49 -6.49 -8.01
C SER A 80 -8.27 -7.37 -8.18
N LYS A 81 -7.36 -6.96 -9.07
CA LYS A 81 -6.03 -7.59 -9.19
C LYS A 81 -5.21 -7.52 -7.90
N ALA A 82 -5.54 -6.57 -7.02
CA ALA A 82 -4.92 -6.39 -5.71
C ALA A 82 -5.41 -7.40 -4.65
N ASN A 83 -6.48 -8.14 -4.93
CA ASN A 83 -7.01 -9.21 -4.10
C ASN A 83 -7.67 -10.27 -5.00
N ASN A 84 -6.84 -11.01 -5.75
CA ASN A 84 -7.31 -11.98 -6.74
C ASN A 84 -8.06 -13.16 -6.12
N SER A 85 -7.73 -13.54 -4.89
CA SER A 85 -8.41 -14.63 -4.18
C SER A 85 -9.80 -14.24 -3.67
N GLY A 86 -10.09 -12.93 -3.59
CA GLY A 86 -11.32 -12.43 -2.99
C GLY A 86 -11.41 -12.76 -1.49
N GLU A 87 -10.28 -13.01 -0.83
CA GLU A 87 -10.27 -13.29 0.60
C GLU A 87 -10.52 -12.02 1.42
N ASN A 88 -11.00 -12.17 2.65
CA ASN A 88 -11.06 -11.05 3.59
C ASN A 88 -9.68 -10.88 4.25
N ILE A 89 -8.85 -10.02 3.66
CA ILE A 89 -7.48 -9.77 4.09
C ILE A 89 -7.47 -9.19 5.51
N PHE A 90 -8.44 -8.35 5.87
CA PHE A 90 -8.54 -7.83 7.24
C PHE A 90 -8.71 -8.95 8.27
N LYS A 91 -9.50 -9.97 7.95
CA LYS A 91 -9.66 -11.14 8.83
C LYS A 91 -8.41 -12.02 8.84
N LYS A 92 -7.75 -12.24 7.69
CA LYS A 92 -6.47 -12.97 7.59
C LYS A 92 -5.42 -12.39 8.55
N PHE A 93 -5.32 -11.06 8.64
CA PHE A 93 -4.37 -10.37 9.52
C PHE A 93 -4.93 -10.02 10.90
N GLN A 94 -6.09 -10.56 11.28
CA GLN A 94 -6.71 -10.31 12.60
C GLN A 94 -6.93 -8.82 12.91
N ILE A 95 -7.21 -8.02 11.87
CA ILE A 95 -7.52 -6.60 12.00
C ILE A 95 -8.95 -6.46 12.52
N LYS A 96 -9.11 -5.72 13.62
CA LYS A 96 -10.40 -5.46 14.24
C LYS A 96 -11.34 -4.75 13.28
N ASP A 97 -12.61 -5.13 13.32
CA ASP A 97 -13.66 -4.53 12.50
C ASP A 97 -13.77 -3.02 12.73
N CYS A 98 -13.50 -2.54 13.94
CA CYS A 98 -13.54 -1.13 14.25
C CYS A 98 -12.49 -0.29 13.50
N LEU A 99 -11.37 -0.88 13.05
CA LEU A 99 -10.35 -0.15 12.31
C LEU A 99 -10.84 0.23 10.90
N TYR A 100 -11.61 -0.66 10.24
CA TYR A 100 -11.95 -0.49 8.82
C TYR A 100 -13.45 -0.43 8.51
N LYS A 101 -14.35 -0.83 9.42
CA LYS A 101 -15.80 -0.69 9.25
C LYS A 101 -16.30 0.60 9.91
N TYR A 102 -17.04 1.40 9.14
CA TYR A 102 -17.64 2.65 9.62
C TYR A 102 -18.97 2.43 10.35
N ASP A 103 -19.65 1.31 10.11
CA ASP A 103 -21.04 1.03 10.48
C ASP A 103 -21.19 -0.04 11.59
N SER A 104 -20.09 -0.48 12.20
CA SER A 104 -20.15 -1.50 13.25
C SER A 104 -20.67 -0.93 14.56
N SER A 105 -21.88 -1.35 14.97
CA SER A 105 -22.54 -0.91 16.21
C SER A 105 -21.74 -1.20 17.49
N GLN A 106 -20.90 -2.22 17.47
CA GLN A 106 -19.97 -2.55 18.55
C GLN A 106 -18.88 -1.48 18.72
N CYS A 107 -18.47 -0.84 17.63
CA CYS A 107 -17.42 0.18 17.60
C CYS A 107 -17.91 1.57 17.99
N LEU A 108 -19.23 1.76 18.12
CA LEU A 108 -19.83 3.02 18.61
C LEU A 108 -19.77 3.13 20.13
N LYS A 109 -19.54 2.02 20.84
CA LYS A 109 -19.53 1.99 22.32
C LYS A 109 -18.16 2.33 22.91
N ASN A 110 -17.08 1.95 22.23
CA ASN A 110 -15.70 2.24 22.60
C ASN A 110 -14.98 2.81 21.38
N PRO A 111 -14.58 4.08 21.38
CA PRO A 111 -13.86 4.67 20.27
C PRO A 111 -12.48 4.01 20.13
N GLU A 112 -12.34 3.21 19.08
CA GLU A 112 -11.07 2.64 18.64
C GLU A 112 -10.54 3.39 17.43
N LEU A 113 -9.22 3.32 17.23
CA LEU A 113 -8.54 3.87 16.05
C LEU A 113 -9.18 3.37 14.75
N LYS A 114 -9.18 4.24 13.74
CA LYS A 114 -9.71 4.00 12.40
C LYS A 114 -8.58 4.01 11.36
N LEU A 115 -8.87 3.50 10.17
CA LEU A 115 -7.96 3.55 9.03
C LEU A 115 -7.48 4.97 8.71
N PHE A 116 -8.34 5.98 8.91
CA PHE A 116 -7.95 7.36 8.69
C PHE A 116 -7.01 7.88 9.77
N ASP A 117 -6.95 7.29 10.97
CA ASP A 117 -6.06 7.70 12.06
C ASP A 117 -4.59 7.33 11.82
N LEU A 118 -4.28 6.63 10.71
CA LEU A 118 -2.90 6.36 10.30
C LEU A 118 -2.06 7.63 10.09
N TRP A 119 -2.70 8.80 9.89
CA TRP A 119 -2.01 10.08 9.90
C TRP A 119 -1.17 10.26 11.17
N ALA A 120 -1.58 9.67 12.29
CA ALA A 120 -0.92 9.79 13.59
C ALA A 120 0.50 9.19 13.59
N LEU A 121 0.83 8.31 12.65
CA LEU A 121 2.21 7.83 12.51
C LEU A 121 3.15 8.92 11.99
N ARG A 122 2.64 9.95 11.30
CA ARG A 122 3.46 11.03 10.74
C ARG A 122 3.49 12.28 11.60
N TYR A 123 2.33 12.68 12.12
CA TYR A 123 2.14 13.96 12.81
C TYR A 123 2.05 13.72 14.31
N ASN A 124 2.55 14.67 15.11
CA ASN A 124 2.38 14.66 16.56
C ASN A 124 1.02 15.21 17.02
N ARG A 125 0.26 15.83 16.11
CA ARG A 125 -1.09 16.36 16.34
C ARG A 125 -1.93 16.21 15.10
N ASN A 126 -3.23 16.01 15.29
CA ASN A 126 -4.19 15.87 14.22
C ASN A 126 -4.17 17.09 13.30
N PRO A 127 -3.83 16.93 12.02
CA PRO A 127 -3.74 18.06 11.11
C PRO A 127 -5.11 18.65 10.74
N PHE A 128 -6.21 17.94 11.00
CA PHE A 128 -7.58 18.48 10.90
C PHE A 128 -8.04 19.24 12.16
N CYS A 129 -7.26 19.21 13.24
CA CYS A 129 -7.61 19.82 14.52
C CYS A 129 -6.44 20.70 15.03
N PRO A 130 -6.32 21.95 14.54
CA PRO A 130 -5.30 22.89 15.00
C PRO A 130 -5.43 23.21 16.51
N PRO A 131 -4.45 23.90 17.13
CA PRO A 131 -4.44 24.17 18.58
C PRO A 131 -5.73 24.78 19.16
N ASP A 132 -6.46 25.54 18.35
CA ASP A 132 -7.70 26.25 18.65
C ASP A 132 -8.98 25.50 18.23
N CYS A 133 -8.87 24.28 17.69
CA CYS A 133 -10.02 23.47 17.32
C CYS A 133 -10.81 23.02 18.56
N THR A 134 -12.12 22.80 18.38
CA THR A 134 -12.91 21.97 19.30
C THR A 134 -12.94 20.55 18.73
N PRO A 135 -12.27 19.56 19.35
CA PRO A 135 -12.26 18.20 18.83
C PRO A 135 -13.66 17.63 18.73
N ALA A 136 -13.95 16.96 17.62
CA ALA A 136 -15.17 16.16 17.54
C ALA A 136 -15.11 15.03 18.57
N LYS A 137 -16.28 14.53 18.97
CA LYS A 137 -16.37 13.35 19.85
C LYS A 137 -15.57 12.21 19.22
N ASP A 138 -14.73 11.57 20.03
CA ASP A 138 -13.90 10.41 19.64
C ASP A 138 -12.81 10.71 18.59
N MET A 139 -12.53 11.99 18.31
CA MET A 139 -11.43 12.39 17.45
C MET A 139 -10.08 12.14 18.16
N LEU A 140 -9.18 11.43 17.47
CA LEU A 140 -7.78 11.37 17.89
C LEU A 140 -7.16 12.76 17.71
N VAL A 141 -6.78 13.43 18.79
CA VAL A 141 -6.15 14.77 18.75
C VAL A 141 -4.64 14.67 18.71
N ASP A 142 -4.08 13.86 19.60
CA ASP A 142 -2.64 13.67 19.70
C ASP A 142 -2.20 12.55 18.78
N GLY A 143 -1.21 12.85 17.94
CA GLY A 143 -0.60 11.85 17.07
C GLY A 143 0.55 11.14 17.78
N PHE A 144 1.10 10.14 17.11
CA PHE A 144 2.20 9.31 17.61
C PHE A 144 3.56 9.72 17.04
N GLY A 145 3.62 10.56 16.00
CA GLY A 145 4.88 11.09 15.47
C GLY A 145 5.58 12.01 16.47
N GLN A 146 6.92 11.99 16.54
CA GLN A 146 7.67 12.85 17.46
C GLN A 146 7.54 14.34 17.10
N HIS A 147 7.57 14.69 15.81
CA HIS A 147 7.58 16.08 15.36
C HIS A 147 6.28 16.48 14.67
N LYS A 148 6.15 17.79 14.44
CA LYS A 148 4.95 18.40 13.86
C LYS A 148 4.53 17.80 12.52
N PHE A 149 5.48 17.42 11.66
CA PHE A 149 5.19 17.02 10.27
C PHE A 149 5.89 15.73 9.83
N ARG A 150 6.62 15.09 10.73
CA ARG A 150 7.40 13.90 10.45
C ARG A 150 7.66 13.09 11.73
N PRO A 151 7.83 11.77 11.61
CA PRO A 151 8.36 10.95 12.68
C PRO A 151 9.84 11.24 12.95
N SER A 152 10.32 10.75 14.08
CA SER A 152 11.74 10.67 14.43
C SER A 152 12.49 9.67 13.54
N TRP A 153 13.82 9.71 13.55
CA TRP A 153 14.59 8.67 12.86
C TRP A 153 14.36 7.25 13.43
N PRO A 154 14.36 7.03 14.76
CA PRO A 154 13.98 5.74 15.35
C PRO A 154 12.57 5.26 14.98
N GLN A 155 11.61 6.18 14.88
CA GLN A 155 10.25 5.87 14.42
C GLN A 155 10.24 5.42 12.95
N ILE A 156 11.03 6.06 12.08
CA ILE A 156 11.19 5.61 10.69
C ILE A 156 11.77 4.19 10.65
N GLN A 157 12.77 3.86 11.48
CA GLN A 157 13.32 2.51 11.53
C GLN A 157 12.27 1.45 11.94
N ILE A 158 11.35 1.79 12.84
CA ILE A 158 10.21 0.92 13.16
C ILE A 158 9.36 0.71 11.91
N LEU A 159 9.04 1.79 11.18
CA LEU A 159 8.22 1.73 9.98
C LEU A 159 8.91 0.99 8.82
N GLN A 160 10.23 0.99 8.75
CA GLN A 160 11.00 0.25 7.74
C GLN A 160 10.76 -1.27 7.81
N ASN A 161 10.40 -1.81 8.99
CA ASN A 161 9.97 -3.22 9.12
C ASN A 161 8.69 -3.53 8.34
N TYR A 162 7.96 -2.51 7.89
CA TYR A 162 6.75 -2.60 7.08
C TYR A 162 6.99 -2.21 5.62
N GLY A 163 8.24 -2.26 5.16
CA GLY A 163 8.58 -2.22 3.73
C GLY A 163 8.69 -0.82 3.12
N ILE A 164 8.67 0.25 3.92
CA ILE A 164 9.04 1.59 3.45
C ILE A 164 10.54 1.81 3.62
N THR A 165 11.13 2.69 2.81
CA THR A 165 12.47 3.24 3.06
C THR A 165 12.36 4.61 3.74
N TYR A 166 11.44 5.43 3.23
CA TYR A 166 11.14 6.77 3.72
C TYR A 166 9.67 6.89 4.09
N ILE A 167 9.34 7.81 5.00
CA ILE A 167 7.95 8.10 5.39
C ILE A 167 7.04 8.46 4.21
N ASN A 168 7.64 8.91 3.10
CA ASN A 168 6.92 9.27 1.89
C ASN A 168 6.57 8.09 0.97
N ASP A 169 7.00 6.87 1.29
CA ASP A 169 6.69 5.71 0.48
C ASP A 169 5.26 5.20 0.73
N PHE A 170 4.82 4.28 -0.11
CA PHE A 170 3.61 3.52 0.15
C PHE A 170 3.90 2.34 1.07
N PHE A 171 3.05 2.12 2.06
CA PHE A 171 2.89 0.81 2.68
C PHE A 171 2.01 -0.03 1.76
N TYR A 172 2.43 -1.23 1.38
CA TYR A 172 1.65 -2.07 0.48
C TYR A 172 1.85 -3.57 0.72
N GLY A 173 1.01 -4.37 0.09
CA GLY A 173 1.07 -5.83 0.17
C GLY A 173 0.82 -6.33 1.60
N GLU A 174 1.43 -7.45 1.97
CA GLU A 174 1.25 -8.04 3.31
C GLU A 174 1.81 -7.15 4.43
N ASN A 175 2.89 -6.41 4.17
CA ASN A 175 3.51 -5.50 5.14
C ASN A 175 2.54 -4.39 5.58
N LEU A 176 1.70 -3.89 4.68
CA LEU A 176 0.65 -2.94 5.03
C LEU A 176 -0.32 -3.53 6.06
N PHE A 177 -0.81 -4.75 5.82
CA PHE A 177 -1.78 -5.36 6.74
C PHE A 177 -1.15 -5.78 8.06
N GLN A 178 0.14 -6.14 8.05
CA GLN A 178 0.92 -6.31 9.27
C GLN A 178 1.04 -5.01 10.08
N LEU A 179 1.28 -3.87 9.41
CA LEU A 179 1.27 -2.55 10.06
C LEU A 179 -0.09 -2.25 10.70
N LEU A 180 -1.19 -2.49 9.98
CA LEU A 180 -2.54 -2.28 10.51
C LEU A 180 -2.82 -3.17 11.73
N ALA A 181 -2.37 -4.43 11.70
CA ALA A 181 -2.54 -5.38 12.79
C ALA A 181 -1.72 -5.02 14.04
N ASP A 182 -0.56 -4.39 13.87
CA ASP A 182 0.26 -3.90 14.98
C ASP A 182 -0.18 -2.52 15.46
N PHE A 183 -0.63 -1.63 14.57
CA PHE A 183 -1.12 -0.29 14.91
C PHE A 183 -2.30 -0.31 15.88
N GLN A 184 -3.16 -1.33 15.82
CA GLN A 184 -4.26 -1.52 16.78
C GLN A 184 -3.80 -1.94 18.18
N LYS A 185 -2.55 -2.37 18.37
CA LYS A 185 -1.99 -2.82 19.65
C LYS A 185 -1.42 -1.65 20.47
N PRO A 186 -1.92 -1.40 21.71
CA PRO A 186 -1.40 -0.33 22.56
C PRO A 186 0.12 -0.42 22.80
N GLU A 187 0.64 -1.61 23.06
CA GLU A 187 2.06 -1.84 23.32
C GLU A 187 2.95 -1.43 22.14
N TRP A 188 2.49 -1.67 20.91
CA TRP A 188 3.22 -1.26 19.72
C TRP A 188 3.21 0.27 19.58
N ARG A 189 2.07 0.92 19.82
CA ARG A 189 1.96 2.38 19.78
C ARG A 189 2.81 3.04 20.86
N THR A 190 2.87 2.47 22.05
CA THR A 190 3.75 2.95 23.13
C THR A 190 5.22 2.82 22.73
N LYS A 191 5.62 1.68 22.14
CA LYS A 191 6.99 1.52 21.60
C LYS A 191 7.30 2.57 20.54
N TYR A 192 6.36 2.83 19.63
CA TYR A 192 6.51 3.82 18.57
C TYR A 192 6.63 5.25 19.12
N LEU A 193 5.77 5.63 20.07
CA LEU A 193 5.75 6.95 20.70
C LEU A 193 7.06 7.22 21.47
N ASN A 194 7.61 6.20 22.13
CA ASN A 194 8.83 6.31 22.93
C ASN A 194 10.13 6.24 22.10
N ALA A 195 10.04 6.02 20.79
CA ALA A 195 11.20 5.98 19.90
C ALA A 195 11.63 7.41 19.53
N ILE A 196 12.33 8.08 20.45
CA ILE A 196 12.79 9.47 20.32
C ILE A 196 14.28 9.54 19.92
N GLU A 197 14.66 10.65 19.26
CA GLU A 197 16.08 11.01 19.00
C GLU A 197 16.90 11.28 20.27
#